data_AF-A0A420EX20-F1
#
_entry.id   AF-A0A420EX20-F1
#
_cell.length_a   1.000
_cell.length_b   1.000
_cell.length_c   1.000
_cell.angle_alpha   90.00
_cell.angle_beta   90.00
_cell.angle_gamma   90.00
#
_symmetry.space_group_name_H-M   'P 1'
#
loop_
_entity.id
_entity.type
_entity.pdbx_description
1 polymer ?
#
loop_
_entity_poly.entity_id
_entity_poly.type
_entity_poly.pdbx_seq_one_letter_code
_entity_poly.pdbx_strand_id
1 'polypeptide(L)'
;MADEVRYALDDEGTPDDVEVIWRETLNAPEAVAKRAATVAARRAGKVAAQAAAEEAARRFLLALPPGRHPMPEVWRAYDAAADAKARVGKHRLFALGRELFGDPVTVRGVRLWNVPAAPSTVLAELLARTEEMTETTKEMRAA
;
A
#
# COMPACT_ATOMS: atom_id res chain seq x y z
N MET A 1 34.42 -23.62 -27.30
CA MET A 1 33.72 -23.06 -28.47
C MET A 1 33.37 -21.63 -28.12
N ALA A 2 34.22 -20.70 -28.54
CA ALA A 2 33.97 -19.27 -28.48
C ALA A 2 33.58 -18.85 -29.89
N ASP A 3 32.42 -18.21 -30.02
CA ASP A 3 31.90 -17.68 -31.27
C ASP A 3 32.79 -16.48 -31.66
N GLU A 4 33.70 -16.69 -32.60
CA GLU A 4 34.70 -15.71 -33.02
C GLU A 4 34.04 -14.71 -33.97
N VAL A 5 33.71 -13.53 -33.44
CA VAL A 5 33.22 -12.39 -34.23
C VAL A 5 34.33 -11.95 -35.18
N ARG A 6 34.08 -12.07 -36.48
CA ARG A 6 35.01 -11.61 -37.53
C ARG A 6 34.88 -10.10 -37.71
N TYR A 7 35.99 -9.40 -37.50
CA TYR A 7 36.12 -7.95 -37.73
C TYR A 7 36.12 -7.66 -39.22
N ALA A 8 35.28 -6.72 -39.66
CA ALA A 8 35.36 -6.11 -40.99
C ALA A 8 36.12 -4.79 -40.83
N LEU A 9 37.32 -4.73 -41.40
CA LEU A 9 38.09 -3.49 -41.53
C LEU A 9 37.82 -2.92 -42.92
N ASP A 10 37.91 -1.60 -43.08
CA ASP A 10 37.92 -0.98 -44.39
C ASP A 10 39.19 -1.36 -45.19
N ASP A 11 39.28 -0.96 -46.46
CA ASP A 11 40.42 -1.28 -47.34
C ASP A 11 41.78 -0.72 -46.82
N GLU A 12 41.78 0.17 -45.82
CA GLU A 12 42.97 0.71 -45.17
C GLU A 12 43.28 0.07 -43.80
N GLY A 13 42.48 -0.90 -43.36
CA GLY A 13 42.66 -1.59 -42.08
C GLY A 13 42.14 -0.81 -40.87
N THR A 14 41.36 0.25 -41.09
CA THR A 14 40.70 1.03 -40.04
C THR A 14 39.31 0.44 -39.72
N PRO A 15 38.84 0.52 -38.47
CA PRO A 15 37.47 0.14 -38.13
C PRO A 15 36.50 1.07 -38.86
N ASP A 16 35.49 0.50 -39.51
CA ASP A 16 34.48 1.24 -40.27
C ASP A 16 33.82 2.33 -39.40
N ASP A 17 33.62 3.53 -39.95
CA ASP A 17 33.02 4.68 -39.25
C ASP A 17 31.66 4.34 -38.63
N VAL A 18 30.91 3.39 -39.20
CA VAL A 18 29.63 2.93 -38.66
C VAL A 18 29.82 2.20 -37.32
N GLU A 19 30.93 1.50 -37.11
CA GLU A 19 31.25 0.79 -35.86
C GLU A 19 31.71 1.75 -34.75
N VAL A 20 32.47 2.78 -35.11
CA VAL A 20 32.90 3.85 -34.18
C VAL A 20 31.67 4.60 -33.67
N ILE A 21 30.76 4.98 -34.57
CA ILE A 21 29.50 5.64 -34.22
C ILE A 21 28.62 4.72 -33.36
N TRP A 22 28.57 3.41 -33.63
CA TRP A 22 27.78 2.46 -32.86
C TRP A 22 28.32 2.21 -31.45
N ARG A 23 29.66 2.15 -31.26
CA ARG A 23 30.28 2.09 -29.92
C ARG A 23 30.11 3.40 -29.15
N GLU A 24 30.23 4.56 -29.80
CA GLU A 24 30.03 5.86 -29.17
C GLU A 24 28.56 6.09 -28.77
N THR A 25 27.61 5.65 -29.60
CA THR A 25 26.18 5.77 -29.29
C THR A 25 25.69 4.78 -28.22
N LEU A 26 26.33 3.61 -28.07
CA LEU A 26 26.01 2.65 -27.00
C LEU A 26 26.66 3.00 -25.65
N ASN A 27 27.78 3.73 -25.64
CA ASN A 27 28.56 4.01 -24.44
C ASN A 27 28.76 5.50 -24.14
N ALA A 28 27.87 6.42 -24.54
CA ALA A 28 27.90 7.79 -24.01
C ALA A 28 27.46 7.76 -22.53
N PRO A 29 28.38 7.80 -21.55
CA PRO A 29 28.04 7.63 -20.12
C PRO A 29 27.06 8.71 -19.64
N GLU A 30 27.11 9.90 -20.26
CA GLU A 30 26.22 11.01 -19.97
C GLU A 30 24.77 10.75 -20.44
N ALA A 31 24.58 10.14 -21.61
CA ALA A 31 23.25 9.77 -22.11
C ALA A 31 22.64 8.63 -21.30
N VAL A 32 23.45 7.65 -20.89
CA VAL A 32 23.05 6.58 -19.97
C VAL A 32 22.73 7.14 -18.58
N ALA A 33 23.54 8.05 -18.04
CA ALA A 33 23.30 8.71 -16.76
C ALA A 33 22.02 9.55 -16.78
N LYS A 34 21.76 10.31 -17.85
CA LYS A 34 20.53 11.10 -18.00
C LYS A 34 19.29 10.20 -18.08
N ARG A 35 19.37 9.07 -18.81
CA ARG A 35 18.28 8.07 -18.86
C ARG A 35 18.08 7.41 -17.49
N ALA A 36 19.14 7.03 -16.80
CA ALA A 36 19.08 6.45 -15.46
C ALA A 36 18.48 7.43 -14.45
N ALA A 37 18.90 8.70 -14.46
CA ALA A 37 18.33 9.77 -13.63
C ALA A 37 16.84 9.99 -13.92
N THR A 38 16.44 10.00 -15.18
CA THR A 38 15.02 10.12 -15.58
C THR A 38 14.19 8.94 -15.09
N VAL A 39 14.70 7.72 -15.23
CA VAL A 39 14.04 6.50 -14.73
C VAL A 39 13.99 6.49 -13.21
N ALA A 40 15.04 6.92 -12.53
CA ALA A 40 15.09 7.06 -11.08
C ALA A 40 14.07 8.09 -10.59
N ALA A 41 13.99 9.27 -11.21
CA ALA A 41 13.00 10.29 -10.88
C ALA A 41 11.57 9.78 -11.11
N ARG A 42 11.32 9.06 -12.21
CA ARG A 42 10.00 8.43 -12.47
C ARG A 42 9.67 7.35 -11.44
N ARG A 43 10.65 6.55 -11.02
CA ARG A 43 10.49 5.55 -9.95
C ARG A 43 10.20 6.22 -8.61
N ALA A 44 10.94 7.26 -8.24
CA ALA A 44 10.72 8.03 -7.03
C ALA A 44 9.31 8.66 -7.01
N GLY A 45 8.87 9.25 -8.12
CA GLY A 45 7.50 9.77 -8.26
C GLY A 45 6.42 8.69 -8.10
N LYS A 46 6.65 7.49 -8.67
CA LYS A 46 5.74 6.34 -8.48
C LYS A 46 5.69 5.87 -7.02
N VAL A 47 6.84 5.81 -6.35
CA VAL A 47 6.93 5.42 -4.93
C VAL A 47 6.19 6.42 -4.04
N ALA A 48 6.38 7.73 -4.28
CA ALA A 48 5.67 8.76 -3.54
C ALA A 48 4.15 8.71 -3.76
N ALA A 49 3.69 8.52 -5.01
CA ALA A 49 2.28 8.37 -5.32
C ALA A 49 1.67 7.12 -4.66
N GLN A 50 2.41 6.01 -4.64
CA GLN A 50 1.98 4.79 -3.95
C GLN A 50 1.88 4.99 -2.44
N ALA A 51 2.87 5.64 -1.81
CA ALA A 51 2.83 5.95 -0.39
C ALA A 51 1.62 6.83 -0.01
N ALA A 52 1.31 7.83 -0.85
CA ALA A 52 0.13 8.68 -0.65
C ALA A 52 -1.19 7.89 -0.76
N ALA A 53 -1.30 6.97 -1.73
CA ALA A 53 -2.46 6.10 -1.89
C ALA A 53 -2.65 5.16 -0.68
N GLU A 54 -1.55 4.59 -0.16
CA GLU A 54 -1.59 3.73 1.03
C GLU A 54 -2.00 4.50 2.28
N GLU A 55 -1.52 5.73 2.46
CA GLU A 55 -1.91 6.59 3.57
C GLU A 55 -3.40 6.96 3.50
N ALA A 56 -3.93 7.28 2.31
CA ALA A 56 -5.36 7.50 2.12
C ALA A 56 -6.19 6.25 2.45
N ALA A 57 -5.72 5.06 2.04
CA ALA A 57 -6.36 3.79 2.37
C ALA A 57 -6.34 3.51 3.88
N ARG A 58 -5.23 3.80 4.57
CA ARG A 58 -5.14 3.67 6.03
C ARG A 58 -6.12 4.59 6.74
N ARG A 59 -6.23 5.85 6.31
CA ARG A 59 -7.20 6.80 6.87
C ARG A 59 -8.64 6.32 6.70
N PHE A 60 -8.97 5.79 5.53
CA PHE A 60 -10.29 5.20 5.29
C PHE A 60 -10.57 4.04 6.25
N LEU A 61 -9.63 3.11 6.42
CA LEU A 61 -9.80 1.98 7.31
C LEU A 61 -9.94 2.43 8.77
N LEU A 62 -9.10 3.35 9.24
CA LEU A 62 -9.15 3.89 10.60
C LEU A 62 -10.44 4.68 10.88
N ALA A 63 -11.13 5.18 9.86
CA ALA A 63 -12.41 5.85 9.98
C ALA A 63 -13.61 4.89 10.06
N LEU A 64 -13.39 3.57 9.92
CA LEU A 64 -14.48 2.60 10.08
C LEU A 64 -15.00 2.62 11.52
N PRO A 65 -16.34 2.63 11.72
CA PRO A 65 -16.91 2.57 13.06
C PRO A 65 -16.55 1.24 13.73
N PRO A 66 -16.49 1.18 15.07
CA PRO A 66 -16.22 -0.07 15.76
C PRO A 66 -17.31 -1.11 15.47
N GLY A 67 -16.90 -2.37 15.33
CA GLY A 67 -17.81 -3.47 15.03
C GLY A 67 -17.33 -4.40 13.92
N ARG A 68 -18.26 -5.20 13.39
CA ARG A 68 -17.98 -6.24 12.40
C ARG A 68 -18.21 -5.71 10.99
N HIS A 69 -17.16 -5.77 10.17
CA HIS A 69 -17.18 -5.24 8.81
C HIS A 69 -16.89 -6.34 7.80
N PRO A 70 -17.83 -6.69 6.91
CA PRO A 70 -17.57 -7.63 5.82
C PRO A 70 -16.52 -7.06 4.87
N MET A 71 -15.41 -7.78 4.67
CA MET A 71 -14.33 -7.32 3.78
C MET A 71 -14.79 -6.96 2.35
N PRO A 72 -15.76 -7.68 1.73
CA PRO A 72 -16.29 -7.29 0.42
C PRO A 72 -16.99 -5.93 0.43
N GLU A 73 -17.70 -5.59 1.51
CA GLU A 73 -18.39 -4.31 1.66
C GLU A 73 -17.42 -3.18 1.94
N VAL A 74 -16.41 -3.42 2.78
CA VAL A 74 -15.32 -2.46 3.01
C VAL A 74 -14.61 -2.13 1.71
N TRP A 75 -14.34 -3.14 0.87
CA TRP A 75 -13.77 -2.91 -0.46
C TRP A 75 -14.68 -2.06 -1.34
N ARG A 76 -15.99 -2.37 -1.42
CA ARG A 76 -16.94 -1.58 -2.23
C ARG A 76 -17.04 -0.14 -1.76
N ALA A 77 -17.10 0.08 -0.44
CA ALA A 77 -17.14 1.41 0.15
C ALA A 77 -15.86 2.20 -0.13
N TYR A 78 -14.69 1.54 -0.01
CA TYR A 78 -13.40 2.16 -0.37
C TYR A 78 -13.34 2.50 -1.86
N ASP A 79 -13.75 1.57 -2.73
CA ASP A 79 -13.70 1.74 -4.18
C ASP A 79 -14.61 2.88 -4.68
N ALA A 80 -15.74 3.09 -4.00
CA ALA A 80 -16.64 4.21 -4.28
C ALA A 80 -16.12 5.55 -3.75
N ALA A 81 -15.37 5.54 -2.64
CA ALA A 81 -14.85 6.75 -2.00
C ALA A 81 -13.49 7.21 -2.53
N ALA A 82 -12.67 6.30 -3.05
CA ALA A 82 -11.31 6.58 -3.47
C ALA A 82 -11.25 7.12 -4.92
N ASP A 83 -10.39 8.11 -5.16
CA ASP A 83 -10.07 8.53 -6.52
C ASP A 83 -9.36 7.40 -7.28
N ALA A 84 -9.85 7.06 -8.48
CA ALA A 84 -9.32 5.97 -9.29
C ALA A 84 -7.80 6.09 -9.59
N LYS A 85 -7.25 7.31 -9.62
CA LYS A 85 -5.81 7.57 -9.83
C LYS A 85 -4.97 7.45 -8.56
N ALA A 86 -5.60 7.46 -7.39
CA ALA A 86 -4.95 7.46 -6.08
C ALA A 86 -5.42 6.32 -5.15
N ARG A 87 -6.09 5.29 -5.70
CA ARG A 87 -6.53 4.11 -4.94
C ARG A 87 -5.45 3.03 -4.89
N VAL A 88 -5.39 2.31 -3.77
CA VAL A 88 -4.65 1.05 -3.71
C VAL A 88 -5.48 -0.10 -4.27
N GLY A 89 -4.81 -1.16 -4.71
CA GLY A 89 -5.50 -2.38 -5.12
C GLY A 89 -6.16 -3.10 -3.94
N LYS A 90 -7.21 -3.90 -4.21
CA LYS A 90 -7.95 -4.69 -3.22
C LYS A 90 -7.08 -5.50 -2.27
N HIS A 91 -6.08 -6.19 -2.81
CA HIS A 91 -5.17 -7.00 -1.99
C HIS A 91 -4.33 -6.13 -1.04
N ARG A 92 -3.91 -4.94 -1.46
CA ARG A 92 -3.15 -4.02 -0.62
C ARG A 92 -4.03 -3.43 0.47
N LEU A 93 -5.26 -3.03 0.16
CA LEU A 93 -6.24 -2.61 1.17
C LEU A 93 -6.45 -3.70 2.24
N PHE A 94 -6.56 -4.97 1.82
CA PHE A 94 -6.73 -6.09 2.73
C PHE A 94 -5.49 -6.39 3.58
N ALA A 95 -4.29 -6.21 3.02
CA ALA A 95 -3.06 -6.29 3.80
C ALA A 95 -3.01 -5.18 4.87
N LEU A 96 -3.35 -3.94 4.49
CA LEU A 96 -3.42 -2.81 5.42
C LEU A 96 -4.45 -3.03 6.53
N GLY A 97 -5.64 -3.53 6.21
CA GLY A 97 -6.64 -3.84 7.21
C GLY A 97 -6.21 -4.97 8.16
N ARG A 98 -5.42 -5.93 7.67
CA ARG A 98 -4.80 -6.96 8.53
C ARG A 98 -3.74 -6.38 9.46
N GLU A 99 -2.92 -5.45 8.98
CA GLU A 99 -1.94 -4.72 9.80
C GLU A 99 -2.64 -3.93 10.93
N LEU A 100 -3.82 -3.34 10.67
CA LEU A 100 -4.53 -2.48 11.62
C LEU A 100 -5.46 -3.24 12.58
N PHE A 101 -6.21 -4.22 12.08
CA PHE A 101 -7.28 -4.90 12.84
C PHE A 101 -6.95 -6.36 13.17
N GLY A 102 -5.84 -6.89 12.66
CA GLY A 102 -5.46 -8.29 12.78
C GLY A 102 -6.15 -9.21 11.77
N ASP A 103 -6.15 -10.51 12.09
CA ASP A 103 -6.68 -11.53 11.18
C ASP A 103 -8.21 -11.48 11.06
N PRO A 104 -8.76 -11.50 9.82
CA PRO A 104 -10.20 -11.51 9.63
C PRO A 104 -10.81 -12.86 10.03
N VAL A 105 -11.97 -12.81 10.67
CA VAL A 105 -12.75 -13.99 11.06
C VAL A 105 -13.71 -14.36 9.94
N THR A 106 -13.90 -15.65 9.70
CA THR A 106 -14.88 -16.13 8.70
C THR A 106 -16.16 -16.57 9.41
N VAL A 107 -17.30 -15.98 9.06
CA VAL A 107 -18.62 -16.34 9.58
C VAL A 107 -19.56 -16.58 8.39
N ARG A 108 -20.18 -17.77 8.33
CA ARG A 108 -21.11 -18.15 7.25
C ARG A 108 -20.54 -17.91 5.84
N GLY A 109 -19.25 -18.19 5.64
CA GLY A 109 -18.56 -18.00 4.35
C GLY A 109 -18.11 -16.58 4.04
N VAL A 110 -18.39 -15.60 4.90
CA VAL A 110 -17.99 -14.20 4.72
C VAL A 110 -16.82 -13.86 5.65
N ARG A 111 -15.76 -13.28 5.10
CA ARG A 111 -14.62 -12.77 5.90
C ARG A 111 -14.94 -11.37 6.43
N LEU A 112 -14.74 -11.20 7.73
CA LEU A 112 -15.08 -9.99 8.47
C LEU A 112 -13.86 -9.50 9.24
N TRP A 113 -13.67 -8.19 9.26
CA TRP A 113 -12.81 -7.55 10.26
C TRP A 113 -13.61 -7.19 11.50
N ASN A 114 -12.96 -7.30 12.66
CA ASN A 114 -13.47 -6.81 13.92
C ASN A 114 -12.71 -5.54 14.27
N VAL A 115 -13.32 -4.38 14.04
CA VAL A 115 -12.71 -3.08 14.33
C VAL A 115 -12.90 -2.80 15.82
N PRO A 116 -11.80 -2.68 16.61
CA PRO A 116 -11.90 -2.45 18.04
C PRO A 116 -12.48 -1.05 18.34
N ALA A 117 -13.26 -0.95 19.41
CA ALA A 117 -13.65 0.35 19.95
C ALA A 117 -12.40 1.12 20.42
N ALA A 118 -12.40 2.43 20.22
CA ALA A 118 -11.32 3.28 20.71
C ALA A 118 -11.19 3.09 22.24
N PRO A 119 -9.96 3.02 22.79
CA PRO A 119 -9.74 2.70 24.20
C PRO A 119 -10.42 3.70 25.16
N SER A 120 -10.60 4.96 24.74
CA SER A 120 -11.33 5.97 25.51
C SER A 120 -12.84 5.69 25.61
N THR A 121 -13.44 5.09 24.57
CA THR A 121 -14.86 4.71 24.57
C THR A 121 -15.10 3.50 25.47
N VAL A 122 -14.17 2.54 25.48
CA VAL A 122 -14.23 1.36 26.35
C VAL A 122 -14.14 1.74 27.83
N LEU A 123 -13.26 2.68 28.17
CA LEU A 123 -13.14 3.22 29.53
C LEU A 123 -14.41 3.96 29.98
N ALA A 124 -15.02 4.76 29.11
CA ALA A 124 -16.26 5.47 29.41
C ALA A 124 -17.45 4.50 29.63
N GLU A 125 -17.58 3.46 28.79
CA GLU A 125 -18.61 2.41 28.98
C GLU A 125 -18.38 1.59 30.26
N LEU A 126 -17.13 1.27 30.58
CA LEU A 126 -16.80 0.54 31.81
C LEU A 126 -17.11 1.37 33.05
N LEU A 127 -16.77 2.67 33.04
CA LEU A 127 -17.10 3.60 34.13
C LEU A 127 -18.62 3.73 34.31
N ALA A 128 -19.37 3.93 33.23
CA ALA A 128 -20.83 4.00 33.28
C ALA A 128 -21.47 2.72 33.85
N ARG A 129 -20.98 1.53 33.43
CA ARG A 129 -21.44 0.24 33.98
C ARG A 129 -21.10 0.07 35.46
N THR A 130 -19.94 0.53 35.90
CA THR A 130 -19.57 0.45 37.32
C THR A 130 -20.43 1.38 38.17
N GLU A 131 -20.77 2.57 37.67
CA GLU A 131 -21.69 3.50 38.37
C GLU A 131 -23.09 2.88 38.52
N GLU A 132 -23.62 2.29 37.45
CA GLU A 132 -24.93 1.62 37.45
C GLU A 132 -24.98 0.45 38.46
N MET A 133 -23.94 -0.39 38.50
CA MET A 133 -23.82 -1.47 39.48
C MET A 133 -23.76 -0.96 40.93
N THR A 134 -23.08 0.16 41.18
CA THR A 134 -22.96 0.72 42.53
C THR A 134 -24.26 1.35 43.04
N GLU A 135 -25.06 1.94 42.15
CA GLU A 135 -26.40 2.48 42.47
C GLU A 135 -27.37 1.34 42.83
N THR A 136 -27.42 0.28 42.00
CA THR A 136 -28.27 -0.89 42.29
C THR A 136 -27.92 -1.56 43.62
N THR A 137 -26.62 -1.62 43.94
CA THR A 137 -26.14 -2.21 45.19
C THR A 137 -26.47 -1.35 46.42
N LYS A 138 -26.55 -0.01 46.26
CA LYS A 138 -27.01 0.91 47.31
C LYS A 138 -28.50 0.78 47.58
N GLU A 139 -29.32 0.71 46.55
CA GLU A 139 -30.77 0.54 46.68
C GLU A 139 -31.13 -0.80 47.34
N MET A 140 -30.45 -1.89 46.98
CA MET A 140 -30.63 -3.20 47.63
C MET A 140 -30.22 -3.26 49.10
N ARG A 141 -29.39 -2.31 49.58
CA ARG A 141 -29.00 -2.22 51.00
C ARG A 141 -29.89 -1.31 51.84
N ALA A 142 -30.72 -0.49 51.18
CA ALA A 142 -31.60 0.48 51.84
C ALA A 142 -33.06 -0.03 51.97
N ALA A 143 -33.39 -1.16 51.33
CA ALA A 143 -34.64 -1.90 51.46
C ALA A 143 -34.53 -3.04 52.48
#